data_AF-A0A446BCM2-F1
#
_entry.id   AF-A0A446BCM2-F1
#
_cell.length_a   1.000
_cell.length_b   1.000
_cell.length_c   1.000
_cell.angle_alpha   90.00
_cell.angle_beta   90.00
_cell.angle_gamma   90.00
#
_symmetry.space_group_name_H-M   'P 1'
#
loop_
_entity.id
_entity.type
_entity.pdbx_description
1 polymer ?
#
loop_
_entity_poly.entity_id
_entity_poly.type
_entity_poly.pdbx_seq_one_letter_code
_entity_poly.pdbx_strand_id
1 'polypeptide(L)'
;MSPKHPEALGGPGGYSVVYKGAESKEDHWIWQAWSVDETFNSHWAELMAIAEALNMAILRLSLKPTTRTAEIYLFTDSLRSLDFLMKKSSEAAKQSRRTTFFEHAGRPVRSFIARISRELHNLGVKLTLSHIPGHKHGVTGHIIADRTAHNVMVDRMEALQAPSKDQAPDSAVPNSLPSDLSLPKRRYIDDKVATRSSQHNPICF
;
A
#
# COMPACT_ATOMS: atom_id res chain seq x y z
N MET A 1 -24.09 -2.16 -28.87
CA MET A 1 -23.52 -1.05 -28.08
C MET A 1 -23.18 -1.60 -26.71
N SER A 2 -21.89 -1.78 -26.41
CA SER A 2 -21.47 -2.22 -25.07
C SER A 2 -21.67 -1.08 -24.07
N PRO A 3 -22.17 -1.33 -22.86
CA PRO A 3 -22.32 -0.28 -21.85
C PRO A 3 -20.92 0.23 -21.48
N LYS A 4 -20.69 1.54 -21.62
CA LYS A 4 -19.50 2.21 -21.08
C LYS A 4 -19.55 2.01 -19.56
N HIS A 5 -18.59 1.25 -19.02
CA HIS A 5 -18.34 1.21 -17.58
C HIS A 5 -18.06 2.64 -17.09
N PRO A 6 -18.69 3.09 -16.00
CA PRO A 6 -18.46 4.43 -15.49
C PRO A 6 -17.09 4.49 -14.82
N GLU A 7 -16.22 5.34 -15.38
CA GLU A 7 -15.38 6.25 -14.60
C GLU A 7 -14.25 5.65 -13.74
N ALA A 8 -13.18 5.18 -14.40
CA ALA A 8 -11.84 5.43 -13.88
C ALA A 8 -11.60 6.96 -13.96
N LEU A 9 -11.66 7.67 -12.83
CA LEU A 9 -11.57 9.14 -12.77
C LEU A 9 -10.21 9.67 -12.34
N GLY A 10 -9.28 8.80 -11.94
CA GLY A 10 -7.94 9.22 -11.48
C GLY A 10 -6.86 8.88 -12.50
N GLY A 11 -5.88 9.76 -12.60
CA GLY A 11 -4.60 9.44 -13.24
C GLY A 11 -3.79 8.43 -12.42
N PRO A 12 -2.50 8.29 -12.73
CA PRO A 12 -1.59 7.42 -11.98
C PRO A 12 -1.61 7.77 -10.49
N GLY A 13 -1.48 6.77 -9.64
CA GLY A 13 -1.41 6.96 -8.21
C GLY A 13 -0.44 6.02 -7.54
N GLY A 14 -0.23 6.28 -6.26
CA GLY A 14 0.69 5.53 -5.42
C GLY A 14 0.11 5.32 -4.04
N TYR A 15 0.48 4.21 -3.43
CA TYR A 15 0.25 3.96 -2.02
C TYR A 15 1.46 3.24 -1.43
N SER A 16 1.66 3.39 -0.13
CA SER A 16 2.77 2.77 0.56
C SER A 16 2.38 2.28 1.94
N VAL A 17 3.21 1.38 2.46
CA VAL A 17 3.12 0.82 3.80
C VAL A 17 4.47 1.01 4.46
N VAL A 18 4.46 1.60 5.65
CA VAL A 18 5.63 1.76 6.50
C VAL A 18 5.42 0.97 7.78
N TYR A 19 6.43 0.17 8.14
CA TYR A 19 6.40 -0.74 9.27
C TYR A 19 7.61 -0.51 10.17
N LYS A 20 7.38 -0.65 11.47
CA LYS A 20 8.42 -0.72 12.50
C LYS A 20 8.09 -1.86 13.44
N GLY A 21 9.04 -2.78 13.63
CA GLY A 21 8.89 -3.87 14.58
C GLY A 21 9.18 -3.41 16.01
N ALA A 22 8.63 -4.10 17.00
CA ALA A 22 8.89 -3.81 18.41
C ALA A 22 10.39 -3.89 18.78
N GLU A 23 11.15 -4.71 18.07
CA GLU A 23 12.59 -4.91 18.25
C GLU A 23 13.45 -4.00 17.35
N SER A 24 12.81 -3.18 16.51
CA SER A 24 13.52 -2.27 15.60
C SER A 24 14.12 -1.11 16.42
N LYS A 25 15.41 -0.83 16.19
CA LYS A 25 16.08 0.38 16.71
C LYS A 25 15.30 1.64 16.30
N GLU A 26 15.44 2.72 17.08
CA GLU A 26 14.58 3.91 16.97
C GLU A 26 14.41 4.47 15.55
N ASP A 27 15.43 4.33 14.70
CA ASP A 27 15.43 4.87 13.33
C ASP A 27 15.24 3.85 12.20
N HIS A 28 15.05 2.55 12.51
CA HIS A 28 14.93 1.55 11.45
C HIS A 28 13.47 1.32 11.04
N TRP A 29 13.07 2.01 9.97
CA TRP A 29 11.79 1.82 9.29
C TRP A 29 11.97 0.88 8.09
N ILE A 30 10.96 0.05 7.84
CA ILE A 30 10.89 -0.77 6.62
C ILE A 30 9.66 -0.33 5.86
N TRP A 31 9.80 -0.03 4.57
CA TRP A 31 8.69 0.41 3.74
C TRP A 31 8.56 -0.41 2.46
N GLN A 32 7.35 -0.48 1.95
CA GLN A 32 7.02 -1.00 0.62
C GLN A 32 6.01 -0.05 -0.03
N ALA A 33 6.10 0.12 -1.34
CA ALA A 33 5.22 1.02 -2.08
C ALA A 33 4.88 0.46 -3.44
N TRP A 34 3.72 0.86 -3.93
CA TRP A 34 3.15 0.41 -5.18
C TRP A 34 2.66 1.61 -5.97
N SER A 35 2.97 1.62 -7.26
CA SER A 35 2.34 2.50 -8.23
C SER A 35 1.22 1.77 -8.96
N VAL A 36 0.16 2.49 -9.29
CA VAL A 36 -0.92 1.99 -10.17
C VAL A 36 -1.13 2.95 -11.33
N ASP A 37 -1.43 2.37 -12.49
CA ASP A 37 -1.58 3.12 -13.75
C ASP A 37 -2.81 4.02 -13.71
N GLU A 38 -3.88 3.51 -13.12
CA GLU A 38 -5.12 4.21 -12.92
C GLU A 38 -5.55 4.01 -11.47
N THR A 39 -5.69 5.12 -10.76
CA THR A 39 -6.44 5.12 -9.51
C THR A 39 -7.89 5.42 -9.78
N PHE A 40 -8.79 4.73 -9.07
CA PHE A 40 -10.19 5.14 -9.10
C PHE A 40 -10.42 6.46 -8.35
N ASN A 41 -9.67 6.67 -7.26
CA ASN A 41 -9.51 7.90 -6.49
C ASN A 41 -8.48 7.68 -5.36
N SER A 42 -8.09 8.74 -4.66
CA SER A 42 -7.17 8.67 -3.52
C SER A 42 -7.66 7.72 -2.41
N HIS A 43 -8.96 7.71 -2.09
CA HIS A 43 -9.49 6.84 -1.04
C HIS A 43 -9.39 5.35 -1.36
N TRP A 44 -9.45 4.98 -2.63
CA TRP A 44 -9.19 3.60 -3.04
C TRP A 44 -7.73 3.20 -2.75
N ALA A 45 -6.77 4.08 -3.06
CA ALA A 45 -5.36 3.84 -2.77
C ALA A 45 -5.11 3.67 -1.26
N GLU A 46 -5.82 4.44 -0.43
CA GLU A 46 -5.82 4.29 1.04
C GLU A 46 -6.33 2.92 1.50
N LEU A 47 -7.43 2.43 0.90
CA LEU A 47 -7.94 1.09 1.22
C LEU A 47 -6.95 -0.01 0.84
N MET A 48 -6.28 0.14 -0.31
CA MET A 48 -5.24 -0.80 -0.75
C MET A 48 -4.04 -0.78 0.20
N ALA A 49 -3.61 0.40 0.65
CA ALA A 49 -2.54 0.54 1.65
C ALA A 49 -2.87 -0.23 2.94
N ILE A 50 -4.10 -0.09 3.45
CA ILE A 50 -4.55 -0.82 4.66
C ILE A 50 -4.53 -2.34 4.42
N ALA A 51 -5.02 -2.80 3.27
CA ALA A 51 -5.04 -4.21 2.93
C ALA A 51 -3.63 -4.80 2.85
N GLU A 52 -2.70 -4.11 2.18
CA GLU A 52 -1.30 -4.54 2.07
C GLU A 52 -0.58 -4.49 3.42
N ALA A 53 -0.83 -3.47 4.23
CA ALA A 53 -0.25 -3.37 5.56
C ALA A 53 -0.65 -4.58 6.44
N LEU A 54 -1.93 -4.97 6.37
CA LEU A 54 -2.43 -6.12 7.10
C LEU A 54 -1.82 -7.43 6.56
N ASN A 55 -1.75 -7.60 5.24
CA ASN A 55 -1.12 -8.75 4.60
C ASN A 55 0.37 -8.89 5.02
N MET A 56 1.11 -7.77 4.97
CA MET A 56 2.50 -7.69 5.41
C MET A 56 2.70 -7.99 6.90
N ALA A 57 1.76 -7.61 7.75
CA ALA A 57 1.79 -7.91 9.18
C ALA A 57 1.58 -9.42 9.43
N ILE A 58 0.58 -10.03 8.78
CA ILE A 58 0.31 -11.46 8.88
C ILE A 58 1.52 -12.28 8.42
N LEU A 59 2.10 -11.97 7.26
CA LEU A 59 3.28 -12.68 6.76
C LEU A 59 4.44 -12.63 7.76
N ARG A 60 4.64 -11.49 8.43
CA ARG A 60 5.68 -11.34 9.45
C ARG A 60 5.38 -12.12 10.72
N LEU A 61 4.12 -12.20 11.15
CA LEU A 61 3.72 -13.04 12.29
C LEU A 61 3.94 -14.52 11.98
N SER A 62 3.57 -14.98 10.79
CA SER A 62 3.76 -16.38 10.38
C SER A 62 5.23 -16.81 10.31
N LEU A 63 6.15 -15.86 10.12
CA LEU A 63 7.59 -16.11 10.06
C LEU A 63 8.28 -16.11 11.44
N LYS A 64 7.60 -15.67 12.50
CA LYS A 64 8.16 -15.66 13.86
C LYS A 64 7.44 -16.70 14.73
N PRO A 65 8.15 -17.67 15.33
CA PRO A 65 7.54 -18.55 16.33
C PRO A 65 7.21 -17.74 17.58
N THR A 66 5.95 -17.32 17.74
CA THR A 66 5.53 -16.50 18.87
C THR A 66 4.84 -17.33 19.95
N THR A 67 5.39 -17.31 21.17
CA THR A 67 4.76 -17.83 22.40
C THR A 67 3.94 -16.76 23.15
N ARG A 68 3.88 -15.53 22.62
CA ARG A 68 3.16 -14.39 23.21
C ARG A 68 2.00 -13.94 22.35
N THR A 69 0.98 -13.38 22.99
CA THR A 69 -0.08 -12.60 22.34
C THR A 69 0.55 -11.50 21.48
N ALA A 70 0.33 -11.57 20.17
CA ALA A 70 0.82 -10.56 19.23
C ALA A 70 -0.21 -9.43 19.09
N GLU A 71 0.28 -8.21 18.87
CA GLU A 71 -0.56 -7.05 18.61
C GLU A 71 -0.14 -6.38 17.30
N ILE A 72 -1.12 -6.05 16.47
CA ILE A 72 -0.95 -5.31 15.21
C ILE A 72 -1.60 -3.95 15.40
N TYR A 73 -0.83 -2.89 15.15
CA TYR A 73 -1.30 -1.52 15.13
C TYR A 73 -1.21 -0.99 13.69
N LEU A 74 -2.35 -0.65 13.11
CA LEU A 74 -2.49 -0.05 11.79
C LEU A 74 -2.95 1.40 11.93
N PHE A 75 -2.25 2.31 11.29
CA PHE A 75 -2.56 3.74 11.28
C PHE A 75 -2.83 4.20 9.85
N THR A 76 -3.86 5.02 9.66
CA THR A 76 -4.21 5.66 8.39
C THR A 76 -4.64 7.10 8.65
N ASP A 77 -4.40 8.01 7.73
CA ASP A 77 -4.91 9.38 7.77
C ASP A 77 -6.23 9.56 7.01
N SER A 78 -6.69 8.51 6.34
CA SER A 78 -7.99 8.51 5.66
C SER A 78 -9.11 8.12 6.61
N LEU A 79 -9.72 9.14 7.25
CA LEU A 79 -10.98 8.97 8.01
C LEU A 79 -12.06 8.28 7.17
N ARG A 80 -12.14 8.61 5.87
CA ARG A 80 -13.14 8.01 4.97
C ARG A 80 -12.92 6.51 4.80
N SER A 81 -11.68 6.07 4.66
CA SER A 81 -11.34 4.64 4.56
C SER A 81 -11.60 3.93 5.89
N LEU A 82 -11.25 4.55 7.01
CA LEU A 82 -11.53 4.03 8.35
C LEU A 82 -13.04 3.86 8.58
N ASP A 83 -13.84 4.90 8.35
CA ASP A 83 -15.29 4.87 8.51
C ASP A 83 -15.94 3.81 7.61
N PHE A 84 -15.47 3.68 6.37
CA PHE A 84 -15.96 2.65 5.45
C PHE A 84 -15.73 1.23 5.99
N LEU A 85 -14.58 0.97 6.60
CA LEU A 85 -14.24 -0.32 7.19
C LEU A 85 -15.01 -0.60 8.49
N MET A 86 -15.21 0.43 9.31
CA MET A 86 -15.84 0.33 10.64
C MET A 86 -17.37 0.33 10.61
N LYS A 87 -18.00 0.81 9.53
CA LYS A 87 -19.46 0.77 9.37
C LYS A 87 -19.99 -0.65 9.61
N LYS A 88 -21.15 -0.78 10.28
CA LYS A 88 -21.79 -2.09 10.46
C LYS A 88 -22.37 -2.61 9.14
N SER A 89 -22.41 -3.93 8.97
CA SER A 89 -22.94 -4.55 7.74
C SER A 89 -24.41 -4.19 7.49
N SER A 90 -25.20 -4.01 8.55
CA SER A 90 -26.61 -3.61 8.49
C SER A 90 -26.82 -2.18 7.98
N GLU A 91 -25.90 -1.27 8.29
CA GLU A 91 -25.92 0.12 7.81
C GLU A 91 -25.46 0.19 6.35
N ALA A 92 -24.45 -0.59 5.99
CA ALA A 92 -23.97 -0.70 4.61
C ALA A 92 -25.01 -1.32 3.66
N ALA A 93 -25.82 -2.26 4.14
CA ALA A 93 -26.90 -2.87 3.37
C ALA A 93 -28.06 -1.89 3.05
N LYS A 94 -28.32 -0.92 3.94
CA LYS A 94 -29.35 0.12 3.72
C LYS A 94 -28.96 1.15 2.65
N GLN A 95 -27.68 1.27 2.33
CA GLN A 95 -27.14 2.21 1.33
C GLN A 95 -27.33 1.74 -0.15
N SER A 96 -27.99 0.59 -0.35
CA SER A 96 -28.09 -0.18 -1.62
C SER A 96 -28.70 0.55 -2.83
N ARG A 97 -29.27 1.76 -2.70
CA ARG A 97 -29.89 2.48 -3.84
C ARG A 97 -29.00 3.50 -4.54
N ARG A 98 -27.89 3.95 -3.93
CA ARG A 98 -26.87 4.83 -4.56
C ARG A 98 -25.52 4.61 -3.87
N THR A 99 -24.85 3.51 -4.18
CA THR A 99 -23.48 3.29 -3.69
C THR A 99 -22.49 4.01 -4.57
N THR A 100 -21.58 4.77 -3.96
CA THR A 100 -20.47 5.38 -4.71
C THR A 100 -19.56 4.30 -5.28
N PHE A 101 -18.84 4.57 -6.37
CA PHE A 101 -17.89 3.61 -6.95
C PHE A 101 -16.84 3.17 -5.92
N PHE A 102 -16.35 4.11 -5.08
CA PHE A 102 -15.48 3.81 -3.95
C PHE A 102 -16.05 2.72 -3.03
N GLU A 103 -17.33 2.83 -2.64
CA GLU A 103 -17.98 1.82 -1.80
C GLU A 103 -18.12 0.47 -2.51
N HIS A 104 -18.25 0.47 -3.84
CA HIS A 104 -18.29 -0.76 -4.62
C HIS A 104 -16.91 -1.43 -4.71
N ALA A 105 -15.89 -0.66 -5.11
CA ALA A 105 -14.50 -1.12 -5.24
C ALA A 105 -13.88 -1.49 -3.88
N GLY A 106 -14.33 -0.88 -2.78
CA GLY A 106 -13.86 -1.18 -1.44
C GLY A 106 -14.49 -2.43 -0.80
N ARG A 107 -15.59 -2.98 -1.33
CA ARG A 107 -16.26 -4.16 -0.75
C ARG A 107 -15.34 -5.38 -0.60
N PRO A 108 -14.55 -5.78 -1.62
CA PRO A 108 -13.61 -6.89 -1.47
C PRO A 108 -12.59 -6.66 -0.35
N VAL A 109 -12.05 -5.43 -0.25
CA VAL A 109 -11.10 -5.04 0.81
C VAL A 109 -11.74 -5.14 2.19
N ARG A 110 -12.96 -4.64 2.35
CA ARG A 110 -13.70 -4.76 3.61
C ARG A 110 -13.98 -6.21 3.99
N SER A 111 -14.41 -7.04 3.04
CA SER A 111 -14.61 -8.49 3.27
C SER A 111 -13.32 -9.18 3.67
N PHE A 112 -12.19 -8.84 3.02
CA PHE A 112 -10.87 -9.34 3.37
C PHE A 112 -10.49 -8.96 4.80
N ILE A 113 -10.57 -7.68 5.16
CA ILE A 113 -10.24 -7.18 6.50
C ILE A 113 -11.15 -7.82 7.56
N ALA A 114 -12.45 -7.96 7.31
CA ALA A 114 -13.37 -8.60 8.23
C ALA A 114 -13.06 -10.09 8.44
N ARG A 115 -12.66 -10.81 7.38
CA ARG A 115 -12.24 -12.21 7.46
C ARG A 115 -10.95 -12.33 8.27
N ILE A 116 -9.92 -11.56 7.91
CA ILE A 116 -8.63 -11.59 8.60
C ILE A 116 -8.76 -11.18 10.06
N SER A 117 -9.55 -10.15 10.38
CA SER A 117 -9.75 -9.71 11.77
C SER A 117 -10.28 -10.86 12.64
N ARG A 118 -11.15 -11.71 12.08
CA ARG A 118 -11.67 -12.90 12.76
C ARG A 118 -10.61 -13.98 12.93
N GLU A 119 -9.80 -14.22 11.90
CA GLU A 119 -8.70 -15.19 11.96
C GLU A 119 -7.66 -14.77 13.00
N LEU A 120 -7.26 -13.50 13.00
CA LEU A 120 -6.36 -12.92 13.99
C LEU A 120 -6.93 -13.03 15.41
N HIS A 121 -8.21 -12.70 15.61
CA HIS A 121 -8.87 -12.87 16.90
C HIS A 121 -8.84 -14.32 17.39
N ASN A 122 -9.10 -15.29 16.51
CA ASN A 122 -9.05 -16.72 16.86
C ASN A 122 -7.64 -17.19 17.21
N LEU A 123 -6.61 -16.53 16.68
CA LEU A 123 -5.19 -16.77 17.01
C LEU A 123 -4.74 -15.99 18.25
N GLY A 124 -5.62 -15.24 18.93
CA GLY A 124 -5.26 -14.40 20.06
C GLY A 124 -4.43 -13.16 19.67
N VAL A 125 -4.44 -12.77 18.40
CA VAL A 125 -3.76 -11.57 17.89
C VAL A 125 -4.71 -10.38 17.95
N LYS A 126 -4.32 -9.32 18.66
CA LYS A 126 -5.10 -8.09 18.75
C LYS A 126 -4.80 -7.20 17.54
N LEU A 127 -5.83 -6.86 16.76
CA LEU A 127 -5.74 -5.88 15.69
C LEU A 127 -6.35 -4.55 16.13
N THR A 128 -5.55 -3.48 16.08
CA THR A 128 -5.99 -2.10 16.33
C THR A 128 -5.82 -1.30 15.04
N LEU A 129 -6.92 -0.78 14.50
CA LEU A 129 -6.92 0.15 13.38
C LEU A 129 -7.29 1.54 13.90
N SER A 130 -6.49 2.56 13.61
CA SER A 130 -6.66 3.91 14.17
C SER A 130 -6.35 5.00 13.17
N HIS A 131 -7.02 6.15 13.34
CA HIS A 131 -6.76 7.34 12.56
C HIS A 131 -5.60 8.15 13.16
N ILE A 132 -4.76 8.71 12.29
CA ILE A 132 -3.79 9.75 12.61
C ILE A 132 -4.03 10.98 11.72
N PRO A 133 -3.76 12.21 12.15
CA PRO A 133 -3.88 13.38 11.27
C PRO A 133 -3.03 13.19 10.00
N GLY A 134 -3.47 13.71 8.85
CA GLY A 134 -2.73 13.55 7.57
C GLY A 134 -1.72 14.64 7.24
N HIS A 135 -1.82 15.82 7.87
CA HIS A 135 -0.89 16.92 7.65
C HIS A 135 -0.49 17.59 8.96
N LYS A 136 0.69 18.19 8.98
CA LYS A 136 1.22 19.02 10.09
C LYS A 136 1.28 18.26 11.44
N HIS A 137 1.78 17.03 11.43
CA HIS A 137 2.10 16.26 12.63
C HIS A 137 3.55 15.72 12.57
N GLY A 138 4.11 15.37 13.73
CA GLY A 138 5.49 14.85 13.86
C GLY A 138 5.64 13.33 13.73
N VAL A 139 4.61 12.62 13.27
CA VAL A 139 4.64 11.15 13.15
C VAL A 139 5.54 10.71 11.99
N THR A 140 6.79 10.36 12.29
CA THR A 140 7.83 9.97 11.31
C THR A 140 7.37 8.90 10.31
N GLY A 141 6.73 7.83 10.79
CA GLY A 141 6.28 6.73 9.93
C GLY A 141 5.26 7.17 8.87
N HIS A 142 4.36 8.11 9.22
CA HIS A 142 3.40 8.66 8.27
C HIS A 142 4.08 9.56 7.24
N ILE A 143 5.01 10.42 7.67
CA ILE A 143 5.79 11.28 6.74
C ILE A 143 6.54 10.44 5.71
N ILE A 144 7.14 9.33 6.13
CA ILE A 144 7.80 8.37 5.23
C ILE A 144 6.77 7.75 4.28
N ALA A 145 5.62 7.32 4.79
CA ALA A 145 4.59 6.67 3.98
C ALA A 145 4.06 7.59 2.89
N ASP A 146 3.72 8.82 3.27
CA ASP A 146 3.14 9.83 2.39
C ASP A 146 4.13 10.23 1.28
N ARG A 147 5.40 10.50 1.66
CA ARG A 147 6.46 10.79 0.70
C ARG A 147 6.71 9.60 -0.24
N THR A 148 6.76 8.39 0.29
CA THR A 148 7.02 7.19 -0.52
C THR A 148 5.90 6.95 -1.53
N ALA A 149 4.64 7.09 -1.11
CA ALA A 149 3.47 6.96 -1.97
C ALA A 149 3.47 8.03 -3.08
N HIS A 150 3.82 9.27 -2.73
CA HIS A 150 3.96 10.36 -3.69
C HIS A 150 5.06 10.10 -4.72
N ASN A 151 6.25 9.67 -4.28
CA ASN A 151 7.38 9.41 -5.18
C ASN A 151 7.05 8.33 -6.22
N VAL A 152 6.47 7.20 -5.81
CA VAL A 152 6.11 6.13 -6.76
C VAL A 152 5.00 6.53 -7.72
N MET A 153 4.10 7.44 -7.32
CA MET A 153 3.12 8.05 -8.22
C MET A 153 3.81 8.91 -9.28
N VAL A 154 4.73 9.80 -8.86
CA VAL A 154 5.48 10.68 -9.77
C VAL A 154 6.30 9.87 -10.77
N ASP A 155 7.08 8.89 -10.28
CA ASP A 155 7.86 8.00 -11.14
C ASP A 155 6.98 7.29 -12.19
N ARG A 156 5.77 6.86 -11.79
CA ARG A 156 4.85 6.21 -12.70
C ARG A 156 4.27 7.17 -13.73
N MET A 157 3.93 8.38 -13.31
CA MET A 157 3.46 9.43 -14.20
C MET A 157 4.51 9.79 -15.24
N GLU A 158 5.77 9.95 -14.83
CA GLU A 158 6.90 10.19 -15.75
C GLU A 158 7.09 9.03 -16.72
N ALA A 159 7.01 7.78 -16.24
CA ALA A 159 7.14 6.60 -17.09
C ALA A 159 6.02 6.47 -18.14
N LEU A 160 4.81 6.93 -17.83
CA LEU A 160 3.68 6.92 -18.77
C LEU A 160 3.74 8.08 -19.78
N GLN A 161 4.42 9.18 -19.43
CA GLN A 161 4.64 10.32 -20.32
C GLN A 161 5.91 10.18 -21.17
N ALA A 162 6.82 9.26 -20.81
CA ALA A 162 8.01 9.00 -21.58
C ALA A 162 7.65 8.50 -22.99
N PRO A 163 8.14 9.13 -24.06
CA PRO A 163 7.88 8.67 -25.41
C PRO A 163 8.41 7.24 -25.58
N SER A 164 7.57 6.33 -26.11
CA SER A 164 7.98 4.97 -26.44
C SER A 164 9.22 5.03 -27.33
N LYS A 165 10.35 4.52 -26.84
CA LYS A 165 11.61 4.47 -27.59
C LYS A 165 11.59 3.52 -28.80
N ASP A 166 10.44 2.94 -29.14
CA ASP A 166 10.26 1.97 -30.23
C ASP A 166 9.31 2.45 -31.35
N GLN A 167 9.18 3.76 -31.59
CA GLN A 167 8.79 4.22 -32.93
C GLN A 167 10.03 4.28 -33.84
N ALA A 168 10.59 3.11 -34.13
CA ALA A 168 11.31 2.92 -35.37
C ALA A 168 10.27 2.92 -36.52
N PRO A 169 10.49 3.64 -37.63
CA PRO A 169 9.55 3.64 -38.74
C PRO A 169 9.39 2.22 -39.30
N ASP A 170 8.15 1.84 -39.60
CA ASP A 170 7.73 0.60 -40.23
C ASP A 170 8.71 0.14 -41.32
N SER A 171 9.47 -0.91 -41.06
CA SER A 171 10.08 -1.75 -42.10
C SER A 171 10.45 -3.13 -41.54
N ALA A 172 9.72 -4.14 -42.01
CA ALA A 172 10.00 -5.58 -41.96
C ALA A 172 9.68 -6.35 -40.65
N VAL A 173 8.54 -7.06 -40.70
CA VAL A 173 8.25 -8.34 -40.02
C VAL A 173 8.49 -9.42 -41.12
N PRO A 174 8.96 -10.67 -40.86
CA PRO A 174 8.50 -11.48 -39.74
C PRO A 174 9.45 -12.52 -39.11
N ASN A 175 8.92 -13.10 -38.02
CA ASN A 175 9.22 -14.39 -37.40
C ASN A 175 10.27 -14.43 -36.29
N SER A 176 9.81 -14.22 -35.06
CA SER A 176 9.78 -15.29 -34.03
C SER A 176 9.15 -14.74 -32.74
N LEU A 177 8.21 -15.49 -32.17
CA LEU A 177 7.71 -15.28 -30.81
C LEU A 177 8.85 -15.53 -29.80
N PRO A 178 8.92 -14.76 -28.72
CA PRO A 178 9.22 -15.39 -27.44
C PRO A 178 8.10 -15.13 -26.44
N SER A 179 7.60 -16.26 -25.95
CA SER A 179 6.85 -16.42 -24.71
C SER A 179 7.63 -15.81 -23.56
N ASP A 180 7.12 -14.76 -22.92
CA ASP A 180 7.41 -14.56 -21.50
C ASP A 180 6.39 -13.64 -20.83
N LEU A 181 5.55 -14.24 -19.99
CA LEU A 181 4.71 -13.55 -19.01
C LEU A 181 5.63 -13.00 -17.92
N SER A 182 6.19 -11.81 -18.15
CA SER A 182 6.97 -11.13 -17.12
C SER A 182 6.05 -10.56 -16.04
N LEU A 183 6.10 -11.15 -14.85
CA LEU A 183 5.53 -10.61 -13.61
C LEU A 183 6.13 -9.20 -13.33
N PRO A 184 5.38 -8.29 -12.69
CA PRO A 184 5.85 -6.94 -12.41
C PRO A 184 7.14 -6.96 -11.56
N LYS A 185 8.16 -6.25 -12.03
CA LYS A 185 9.48 -6.13 -11.39
C LYS A 185 9.36 -5.43 -10.03
N ARG A 186 9.60 -6.18 -8.96
CA ARG A 186 9.86 -5.67 -7.61
C ARG A 186 11.13 -4.81 -7.64
N ARG A 187 11.02 -3.48 -7.49
CA ARG A 187 12.20 -2.61 -7.33
C ARG A 187 12.58 -2.55 -5.85
N TYR A 188 13.77 -3.06 -5.53
CA TYR A 188 14.46 -2.81 -4.26
C TYR A 188 15.19 -1.48 -4.44
N ILE A 189 14.83 -0.46 -3.66
CA ILE A 189 15.60 0.79 -3.61
C ILE A 189 16.57 0.63 -2.44
N ASP A 190 17.86 0.58 -2.77
CA ASP A 190 18.96 0.45 -1.82
C ASP A 190 19.38 1.87 -1.38
N ASP A 191 18.96 2.28 -0.18
CA ASP A 191 19.26 3.61 0.37
C ASP A 191 20.72 3.70 0.81
N LYS A 192 21.60 4.00 -0.14
CA LYS A 192 22.94 4.55 0.13
C LYS A 192 22.94 6.07 0.18
N VAL A 193 22.13 6.69 1.03
CA VAL A 193 22.33 8.12 1.37
C VAL A 193 21.88 8.40 2.81
N ALA A 194 22.74 8.13 3.79
CA ALA A 194 22.87 8.93 5.03
C ALA A 194 23.96 8.35 5.95
N THR A 195 25.23 8.43 5.56
CA THR A 195 26.32 8.37 6.55
C THR A 195 27.40 9.38 6.18
N ARG A 196 27.34 10.56 6.81
CA ARG A 196 28.50 11.43 6.99
C ARG A 196 28.55 12.01 8.41
N SER A 197 29.69 11.76 9.04
CA SER A 197 30.16 12.18 10.37
C SER A 197 29.43 11.54 11.55
N SER A 198 30.09 10.87 12.50
CA SER A 198 31.31 11.29 13.20
C SER A 198 32.34 10.17 13.41
N GLN A 199 33.61 10.54 13.25
CA GLN A 199 34.77 9.82 13.77
C GLN A 199 34.73 9.80 15.31
N HIS A 200 34.98 8.65 15.96
CA HIS A 200 36.02 8.45 16.99
C HIS A 200 35.88 7.10 17.74
N ASN A 201 36.98 6.34 17.63
CA ASN A 201 37.55 5.24 18.43
C ASN A 201 36.75 3.97 18.86
N PRO A 202 37.42 2.80 18.82
CA PRO A 202 36.91 1.54 19.35
C PRO A 202 37.16 1.44 20.87
N ILE A 203 36.21 0.88 21.60
CA ILE A 203 36.47 0.23 22.89
C ILE A 203 36.08 -1.24 22.73
N CYS A 204 37.07 -2.09 22.98
CA CYS A 204 37.00 -3.55 22.99
C CYS A 204 36.02 -4.08 24.06
N PHE A 205 35.32 -5.17 23.73
CA PHE A 205 35.22 -6.37 24.55
C PHE A 205 35.14 -7.60 23.64
#